data_AF-A0A1E9VJJ2-F1
#
_entry.id   AF-A0A1E9VJJ2-F1
#
_cell.length_a   1.000
_cell.length_b   1.000
_cell.length_c   1.000
_cell.angle_alpha   90.00
_cell.angle_beta   90.00
_cell.angle_gamma   90.00
#
_symmetry.space_group_name_H-M   'P 1'
#
loop_
_entity.id
_entity.type
_entity.pdbx_description
1 polymer ?
#
loop_
_entity_poly.entity_id
_entity_poly.type
_entity_poly.pdbx_seq_one_letter_code
_entity_poly.pdbx_strand_id
1 'polypeptide(L)'
;MEKKTIMLVCSAGMSTSLLVTKMQKAAEAKGMEADIFAVSASDADNQLESKNVDVLLLGPQVRFMQNQFAEKLAPKGIPLDVINMADYGMMNGEKVLDQAEKLINK
;
A
#
# COMPACT_ATOMS: atom_id res chain seq x y z
N MET A 1 -8.35 10.14 16.04
CA MET A 1 -7.27 10.05 15.03
C MET A 1 -7.94 9.53 13.78
N GLU A 2 -7.66 10.10 12.61
CA GLU A 2 -8.26 9.60 11.36
C GLU A 2 -7.59 8.27 10.99
N LYS A 3 -8.43 7.26 10.74
CA LYS A 3 -7.98 5.92 10.36
C LYS A 3 -7.39 5.98 8.95
N LYS A 4 -6.11 5.63 8.80
CA LYS A 4 -5.39 5.67 7.51
C LYS A 4 -5.61 4.39 6.73
N THR A 5 -5.96 4.48 5.45
CA THR A 5 -6.24 3.33 4.59
C THR A 5 -5.12 3.15 3.58
N ILE A 6 -4.34 2.07 3.73
CA ILE A 6 -3.14 1.78 2.95
C ILE A 6 -3.43 0.55 2.09
N MET A 7 -3.47 0.74 0.77
CA MET A 7 -3.72 -0.34 -0.18
C MET A 7 -2.41 -0.79 -0.84
N LEU A 8 -2.09 -2.08 -0.72
CA LEU A 8 -0.98 -2.69 -1.45
C LEU A 8 -1.52 -3.38 -2.70
N VAL A 9 -0.91 -3.11 -3.86
CA VAL A 9 -1.25 -3.79 -5.12
C VAL A 9 -0.12 -4.70 -5.53
N CYS A 10 -0.42 -5.98 -5.74
CA CYS A 10 0.58 -6.99 -6.09
C CYS A 10 0.08 -7.94 -7.19
N SER A 11 0.91 -8.91 -7.56
CA SER A 11 0.60 -9.97 -8.53
C SER A 11 -0.35 -11.05 -8.01
N ALA A 12 -0.92 -10.89 -6.80
CA ALA A 12 -1.66 -11.89 -6.01
C ALA A 12 -0.75 -13.04 -5.50
N GLY A 13 -0.55 -13.12 -4.17
CA GLY A 13 0.23 -14.20 -3.56
C GLY A 13 0.34 -14.12 -2.03
N MET A 14 0.73 -15.22 -1.40
CA MET A 14 0.89 -15.34 0.08
C MET A 14 1.92 -14.35 0.66
N SER A 15 2.93 -13.97 -0.13
CA SER A 15 4.02 -13.07 0.27
C SER A 15 3.51 -11.70 0.71
N THR A 16 2.50 -11.17 0.03
CA THR A 16 1.95 -9.84 0.35
C THR A 16 1.08 -9.88 1.60
N SER A 17 0.38 -11.00 1.87
CA SER A 17 -0.38 -11.18 3.11
C SER A 17 0.52 -11.12 4.35
N LEU A 18 1.71 -11.74 4.29
CA LEU A 18 2.69 -11.68 5.37
C LEU A 18 3.20 -10.25 5.61
N LEU A 19 3.50 -9.52 4.53
CA LEU A 19 3.92 -8.13 4.63
C LEU A 19 2.82 -7.26 5.27
N VAL A 20 1.56 -7.41 4.82
CA VAL A 20 0.41 -6.72 5.41
C VAL A 20 0.30 -6.99 6.91
N THR A 21 0.37 -8.25 7.33
CA THR A 21 0.32 -8.59 8.77
C THR A 21 1.43 -7.92 9.57
N LYS A 22 2.66 -7.84 9.01
CA LYS A 22 3.77 -7.14 9.66
C LYS A 22 3.57 -5.62 9.70
N MET A 23 3.00 -5.04 8.65
CA MET A 23 2.65 -3.61 8.64
C MET A 23 1.57 -3.29 9.67
N GLN A 24 0.53 -4.13 9.78
CA GLN A 24 -0.54 -3.97 10.78
C GLN A 24 0.04 -3.99 12.21
N LYS A 25 0.91 -4.95 12.51
CA LYS A 25 1.62 -5.01 13.80
C LYS A 25 2.49 -3.77 14.06
N ALA A 26 3.16 -3.25 13.03
CA ALA A 26 3.95 -2.03 13.14
C ALA A 26 3.05 -0.80 13.43
N ALA A 27 1.89 -0.71 12.78
CA ALA A 27 0.92 0.35 13.04
C ALA A 27 0.35 0.26 14.46
N GLU A 28 -0.03 -0.94 14.91
CA GLU A 28 -0.46 -1.20 16.29
C GLU A 28 0.61 -0.79 17.32
N ALA A 29 1.88 -1.16 17.08
CA ALA A 29 2.99 -0.81 17.97
C ALA A 29 3.24 0.71 18.05
N LYS A 30 2.91 1.45 17.00
CA LYS A 30 2.96 2.92 16.94
C LYS A 30 1.69 3.60 17.51
N GLY A 31 0.68 2.83 17.92
CA GLY A 31 -0.62 3.38 18.32
C GLY A 31 -1.39 4.03 17.16
N MET A 32 -1.10 3.63 15.93
CA MET A 32 -1.74 4.13 14.72
C MET A 32 -2.95 3.24 14.34
N GLU A 33 -4.10 3.87 14.12
CA GLU A 33 -5.23 3.21 13.46
C GLU A 33 -5.03 3.21 11.94
N ALA A 34 -4.75 2.05 11.36
CA ALA A 34 -4.63 1.88 9.92
C ALA A 34 -5.42 0.65 9.40
N ASP A 35 -6.16 0.81 8.30
CA ASP A 35 -6.66 -0.32 7.48
C ASP A 35 -5.60 -0.62 6.41
N ILE A 36 -4.87 -1.71 6.60
CA ILE A 36 -3.83 -2.13 5.67
C ILE A 36 -4.27 -3.44 5.03
N PHE A 37 -4.37 -3.45 3.70
CA PHE A 37 -4.79 -4.62 2.95
C PHE A 37 -4.07 -4.70 1.61
N ALA A 38 -4.08 -5.90 1.02
CA ALA A 38 -3.49 -6.15 -0.28
C ALA A 38 -4.50 -6.71 -1.25
N VAL A 39 -4.41 -6.29 -2.51
CA VAL A 39 -5.21 -6.80 -3.62
C VAL A 39 -4.37 -7.11 -4.84
N SER A 40 -4.96 -7.86 -5.77
CA SER A 40 -4.40 -8.07 -7.10
C SER A 40 -4.48 -6.77 -7.91
N ALA A 41 -3.60 -6.61 -8.90
CA ALA A 41 -3.69 -5.46 -9.82
C ALA A 41 -5.01 -5.40 -10.59
N SER A 42 -5.64 -6.55 -10.87
CA SER A 42 -6.96 -6.63 -11.49
C SER A 42 -8.11 -6.19 -10.57
N ASP A 43 -7.98 -6.37 -9.25
CA ASP A 43 -9.00 -5.97 -8.28
C ASP A 43 -8.80 -4.56 -7.72
N ALA A 44 -7.69 -3.91 -8.04
CA ALA A 44 -7.35 -2.59 -7.52
C ALA A 44 -8.41 -1.54 -7.86
N ASP A 45 -8.95 -1.56 -9.08
CA ASP A 45 -9.99 -0.61 -9.51
C ASP A 45 -11.28 -0.77 -8.67
N ASN A 46 -11.72 -2.01 -8.44
CA ASN A 46 -12.90 -2.31 -7.61
C ASN A 46 -12.72 -1.83 -6.15
N GLN A 47 -11.51 -1.92 -5.60
CA GLN A 47 -11.23 -1.42 -4.25
C GLN A 47 -11.17 0.11 -4.19
N LEU A 48 -10.60 0.75 -5.21
CA LEU A 48 -10.55 2.21 -5.31
C LEU A 48 -11.94 2.85 -5.48
N GLU A 49 -12.94 2.10 -5.90
CA GLU A 49 -14.34 2.54 -5.98
C GLU A 49 -15.11 2.28 -4.67
N SER A 50 -14.80 1.20 -3.97
CA SER A 50 -15.54 0.77 -2.76
C SER A 50 -14.98 1.31 -1.45
N LYS A 51 -13.70 1.71 -1.43
CA LYS A 51 -13.02 2.23 -0.24
C LYS A 51 -12.35 3.57 -0.50
N ASN A 52 -12.31 4.41 0.51
CA ASN A 52 -11.49 5.61 0.49
C ASN A 52 -10.04 5.23 0.85
N VAL A 53 -9.16 5.21 -0.15
CA VAL A 53 -7.76 4.81 0.00
C VAL A 53 -6.90 6.06 0.10
N ASP A 54 -6.10 6.18 1.17
CA ASP A 54 -5.23 7.34 1.41
C ASP A 54 -3.89 7.23 0.70
N VAL A 55 -3.43 6.01 0.41
CA VAL A 55 -2.20 5.75 -0.34
C VAL A 55 -2.22 4.38 -1.00
N LEU A 56 -1.64 4.30 -2.21
CA LEU A 56 -1.40 3.05 -2.91
C LEU A 56 0.10 2.73 -2.95
N LEU A 57 0.48 1.53 -2.53
CA LEU A 57 1.83 1.00 -2.68
C LEU A 57 1.85 -0.17 -3.66
N LEU A 58 2.65 -0.06 -4.72
CA LEU A 58 2.84 -1.13 -5.69
C LEU A 58 3.94 -2.07 -5.25
N GLY A 59 3.67 -3.37 -5.26
CA GLY A 59 4.69 -4.39 -5.11
C GLY A 59 5.73 -4.27 -6.23
N PRO A 60 7.01 -4.60 -5.98
CA PRO A 60 8.09 -4.45 -6.96
C PRO A 60 7.85 -5.28 -8.24
N GLN A 61 7.09 -6.37 -8.13
CA GLN A 61 6.74 -7.25 -9.25
C GLN A 61 5.84 -6.57 -10.29
N VAL A 62 5.00 -5.62 -9.88
CA VAL A 62 4.04 -4.91 -10.74
C VAL A 62 4.47 -3.46 -10.98
N ARG A 63 5.74 -3.13 -10.76
CA ARG A 63 6.30 -1.78 -10.93
C ARG A 63 6.03 -1.18 -12.32
N PHE A 64 6.00 -2.01 -13.36
CA PHE A 64 5.73 -1.55 -14.73
C PHE A 64 4.33 -0.90 -14.88
N MET A 65 3.41 -1.18 -13.95
CA MET A 65 2.06 -0.59 -13.91
C MET A 65 2.02 0.78 -13.22
N GLN A 66 3.15 1.31 -12.74
CA GLN A 66 3.21 2.57 -11.98
C GLN A 66 2.59 3.74 -12.75
N ASN A 67 2.92 3.91 -14.02
CA ASN A 67 2.37 5.00 -14.83
C ASN A 67 0.84 4.88 -14.99
N GLN A 68 0.36 3.65 -15.23
CA GLN A 68 -1.07 3.36 -15.36
C GLN A 68 -1.83 3.72 -14.08
N PHE A 69 -1.31 3.33 -12.91
CA PHE A 69 -1.95 3.68 -11.64
C PHE A 69 -1.80 5.17 -11.31
N ALA A 70 -0.68 5.80 -11.66
CA ALA A 70 -0.47 7.23 -11.42
C ALA A 70 -1.52 8.08 -12.15
N GLU A 71 -1.78 7.79 -13.43
CA GLU A 71 -2.82 8.47 -14.21
C GLU A 71 -4.22 8.28 -13.61
N LYS A 72 -4.52 7.07 -13.14
CA LYS A 72 -5.82 6.76 -12.49
C LYS A 72 -6.02 7.44 -11.15
N LEU A 73 -4.95 7.59 -10.36
CA LEU A 73 -5.00 8.14 -9.01
C LEU A 73 -4.85 9.66 -8.96
N ALA A 74 -4.22 10.27 -9.97
CA ALA A 74 -4.09 11.71 -10.10
C ALA A 74 -5.40 12.49 -9.89
N PRO A 75 -6.55 12.14 -10.52
CA PRO A 75 -7.81 12.86 -10.28
C PRO A 75 -8.38 12.66 -8.88
N LYS A 76 -7.97 11.60 -8.17
CA LYS A 76 -8.39 11.31 -6.79
C LYS A 76 -7.45 11.95 -5.75
N GLY A 77 -6.29 12.47 -6.17
CA GLY A 77 -5.27 13.00 -5.26
C GLY A 77 -4.60 11.94 -4.39
N ILE A 78 -4.70 10.66 -4.76
CA ILE A 78 -4.15 9.55 -3.96
C ILE A 78 -2.67 9.38 -4.31
N PRO A 79 -1.73 9.53 -3.36
CA PRO A 79 -0.33 9.29 -3.61
C PRO A 79 -0.04 7.81 -3.91
N LEU A 80 0.93 7.60 -4.79
CA LEU A 80 1.37 6.29 -5.28
C LEU A 80 2.88 6.19 -5.19
N ASP A 81 3.38 5.04 -4.73
CA ASP A 81 4.80 4.70 -4.87
C ASP A 81 5.00 3.18 -5.00
N VAL A 82 6.21 2.77 -5.37
CA VAL A 82 6.61 1.37 -5.46
C VAL A 82 7.35 0.98 -4.18
N ILE A 83 6.97 -0.13 -3.58
CA ILE A 83 7.63 -0.68 -2.40
C ILE A 83 9.09 -0.99 -2.75
N ASN A 84 10.00 -0.57 -1.87
CA ASN A 84 11.42 -0.90 -2.02
C ASN A 84 11.62 -2.43 -2.09
N MET A 85 12.39 -2.90 -3.08
CA MET A 85 12.58 -4.33 -3.31
C MET A 85 13.26 -5.04 -2.12
N ALA A 86 14.19 -4.38 -1.43
CA ALA A 86 14.86 -4.95 -0.27
C ALA A 86 13.90 -5.07 0.92
N ASP A 87 13.09 -4.04 1.18
CA ASP A 87 12.09 -4.09 2.26
C ASP A 87 10.99 -5.12 1.97
N TYR A 88 10.56 -5.24 0.71
CA TYR A 88 9.63 -6.30 0.29
C TYR A 88 10.26 -7.69 0.46
N GLY A 89 11.51 -7.88 0.02
CA GLY A 89 12.22 -9.17 0.14
C GLY A 89 12.47 -9.60 1.58
N MET A 90 12.76 -8.65 2.47
CA MET A 90 12.94 -8.89 3.91
C MET A 90 11.60 -8.91 4.68
N MET A 91 10.47 -8.65 4.01
CA MET A 91 9.16 -8.51 4.62
C MET A 91 9.18 -7.49 5.78
N ASN A 92 9.77 -6.32 5.54
CA ASN A 92 9.97 -5.28 6.56
C ASN A 92 8.73 -4.36 6.66
N GLY A 93 7.72 -4.79 7.42
CA GLY A 93 6.46 -4.05 7.55
C GLY A 93 6.61 -2.65 8.14
N GLU A 94 7.59 -2.42 9.02
CA GLU A 94 7.82 -1.10 9.62
C GLU A 94 8.32 -0.08 8.57
N LYS A 95 9.31 -0.47 7.76
CA LYS A 95 9.83 0.40 6.70
C LYS A 95 8.80 0.70 5.62
N VAL A 96 7.99 -0.29 5.25
CA VAL A 96 6.92 -0.09 4.25
C VAL A 96 5.80 0.79 4.80
N LEU A 97 5.47 0.66 6.10
CA LEU A 97 4.54 1.58 6.77
C LEU A 97 5.11 3.01 6.80
N ASP A 98 6.37 3.21 7.17
CA ASP A 98 7.02 4.53 7.15
C ASP A 98 6.96 5.17 5.75
N GLN A 99 7.15 4.37 4.70
CA GLN A 99 7.05 4.83 3.31
C GLN A 99 5.63 5.33 3.02
N ALA A 100 4.60 4.57 3.39
CA ALA A 100 3.21 4.97 3.25
C ALA A 100 2.90 6.28 4.02
N GLU A 101 3.33 6.38 5.28
CA GLU A 101 3.10 7.57 6.11
C GLU A 101 3.71 8.84 5.51
N LYS A 102 4.93 8.74 4.97
CA LYS A 102 5.62 9.86 4.31
C LYS A 102 4.89 10.35 3.06
N LEU A 103 4.18 9.47 2.37
CA LEU A 103 3.39 9.81 1.19
C LEU A 103 2.08 10.49 1.56
N ILE A 104 1.41 10.02 2.62
CA ILE A 104 0.14 10.60 3.06
C ILE A 104 0.35 11.99 3.69
N ASN A 105 1.47 12.21 4.38
CA ASN A 105 1.76 13.47 5.08
C ASN A 105 2.50 14.50 4.20
N LYS A 106 2.55 14.29 2.88
CA LYS A 106 3.20 15.17 1.91
C LYS A 106 2.21 16.14 1.29
#